data_AF-A0A3B4VQB8-F1
#
_entry.id   AF-A0A3B4VQB8-F1
#
_cell.length_a   1.000
_cell.length_b   1.000
_cell.length_c   1.000
_cell.angle_alpha   90.00
_cell.angle_beta   90.00
_cell.angle_gamma   90.00
#
_symmetry.space_group_name_H-M   'P 1'
#
loop_
_entity.id
_entity.type
_entity.pdbx_description
1 polymer ?
#
loop_
_entity_poly.entity_id
_entity_poly.type
_entity_poly.pdbx_seq_one_letter_code
_entity_poly.pdbx_strand_id
1 'polypeptide(L)'
;MKSAQHNTTEWSDSVKLTVYDNKPRPVLTGSPSWLSPGASVTLKCEVEHPSAGWRFYWYKAVPDGSQRSYSYELLPGSSIGTEQDSYIVHGQTHTAGYVCKAGRGDPVIYTETSRTKFVWSGDVRPSASLTVSPDRAQHFNSDSVSLSCEGNSTEWRVRRFDESNYLSHCSDWGRMTGSTCNIYSYGPSNAVYWCESGSGEFSNTVNITVQNYYTHGIILLSPVRPVTEGESVTLGCKLKTEHLSSVFFYQNDKLIQNGSRVELNISAVSQSDEGFYKCQSSGRVSAQSWMSTYGPIVFQGYSNPLAAFPLLQV
;
A
#
# COMPACT_ATOMS: atom_id res chain seq x y z
N MET A 1 -64.33 30.16 41.62
CA MET A 1 -63.04 29.43 41.62
C MET A 1 -63.08 28.37 40.52
N LYS A 2 -62.36 28.57 39.41
CA LYS A 2 -62.12 27.49 38.44
C LYS A 2 -60.84 26.78 38.86
N SER A 3 -60.95 25.53 39.31
CA SER A 3 -59.80 24.68 39.59
C SER A 3 -59.26 24.17 38.25
N ALA A 4 -58.02 24.51 37.93
CA ALA A 4 -57.31 23.95 36.79
C ALA A 4 -56.76 22.58 37.20
N GLN A 5 -57.30 21.52 36.61
CA GLN A 5 -56.87 20.15 36.84
C GLN A 5 -55.67 19.87 35.91
N HIS A 6 -54.46 19.87 36.50
CA HIS A 6 -53.25 19.49 35.79
C HIS A 6 -53.18 17.96 35.68
N ASN A 7 -53.40 17.43 34.48
CA ASN A 7 -53.15 16.01 34.18
C ASN A 7 -51.67 15.83 33.84
N THR A 8 -50.97 14.98 34.60
CA THR A 8 -49.59 14.57 34.31
C THR A 8 -49.59 13.29 33.48
N THR A 9 -48.69 13.20 32.51
CA THR A 9 -48.48 11.99 31.71
C THR A 9 -47.68 10.94 32.47
N GLU A 10 -47.82 9.68 32.07
CA GLU A 10 -46.99 8.59 32.61
C GLU A 10 -45.53 8.71 32.15
N TRP A 11 -44.64 8.04 32.89
CA TRP A 11 -43.22 7.97 32.58
C TRP A 11 -42.99 7.10 31.34
N SER A 12 -42.00 7.46 30.53
CA SER A 12 -41.60 6.65 29.38
C SER A 12 -40.85 5.39 29.81
N ASP A 13 -40.76 4.42 28.90
CA ASP A 13 -39.87 3.28 29.06
C ASP A 13 -38.41 3.71 29.29
N SER A 14 -37.71 2.99 30.15
CA SER A 14 -36.31 3.27 30.46
C SER A 14 -35.41 2.92 29.28
N VAL A 15 -34.64 3.88 28.77
CA VAL A 15 -33.61 3.65 27.75
C VAL A 15 -32.25 3.47 28.41
N LYS A 16 -31.58 2.36 28.12
CA LYS A 16 -30.20 2.13 28.58
C LYS A 16 -29.22 2.79 27.63
N LEU A 17 -28.51 3.80 28.12
CA LEU A 17 -27.43 4.46 27.40
C LEU A 17 -26.08 3.82 27.76
N THR A 18 -25.32 3.38 26.76
CA THR A 18 -23.94 2.96 26.93
C THR A 18 -23.04 4.12 26.48
N VAL A 19 -22.23 4.64 27.39
CA VAL A 19 -21.26 5.71 27.10
C VAL A 19 -19.86 5.13 27.18
N TYR A 20 -19.08 5.36 26.13
CA TYR A 20 -17.67 4.97 26.09
C TYR A 20 -16.82 6.21 26.36
N ASP A 21 -15.78 6.05 27.19
CA ASP A 21 -14.87 7.13 27.57
C ASP A 21 -13.91 7.52 26.42
N ASN A 22 -13.62 6.55 25.54
CA ASN A 22 -12.72 6.75 24.41
C ASN A 22 -13.45 7.30 23.18
N LYS A 23 -12.84 8.29 22.52
CA LYS A 23 -13.27 8.72 21.19
C LYS A 23 -13.13 7.55 20.21
N PRO A 24 -14.18 7.25 19.41
CA PRO A 24 -14.06 6.20 18.41
C PRO A 24 -13.01 6.60 17.37
N ARG A 25 -12.36 5.60 16.76
CA ARG A 25 -11.44 5.81 15.64
C ARG A 25 -12.08 5.25 14.36
N PRO A 26 -12.29 6.06 13.32
CA PRO A 26 -12.83 5.57 12.08
C PRO A 26 -11.82 4.70 11.33
N VAL A 27 -12.33 3.75 10.56
CA VAL A 27 -11.57 2.87 9.67
C VAL A 27 -11.70 3.40 8.25
N LEU A 28 -10.58 3.87 7.70
CA LEU A 28 -10.50 4.29 6.30
C LEU A 28 -10.16 3.08 5.43
N THR A 29 -11.04 2.79 4.48
CA THR A 29 -10.85 1.78 3.43
C THR A 29 -10.81 2.47 2.06
N GLY A 30 -10.22 1.80 1.07
CA GLY A 30 -10.02 2.36 -0.26
C GLY A 30 -9.25 1.40 -1.15
N SER A 31 -9.30 1.63 -2.46
CA SER A 31 -8.58 0.81 -3.43
C SER A 31 -7.07 0.91 -3.19
N PRO A 32 -6.33 -0.21 -3.10
CA PRO A 32 -4.93 -0.21 -2.65
C PRO A 32 -3.95 0.40 -3.66
N SER A 33 -4.31 0.45 -4.95
CA SER A 33 -3.50 1.00 -6.04
C SER A 33 -4.39 1.48 -7.19
N TRP A 34 -3.99 2.51 -7.94
CA TRP A 34 -4.42 2.68 -9.34
C TRP A 34 -3.31 2.17 -10.26
N LEU A 35 -3.68 1.36 -11.24
CA LEU A 35 -2.73 0.86 -12.25
C LEU A 35 -2.47 1.90 -13.35
N SER A 36 -3.25 2.98 -13.39
CA SER A 36 -3.17 4.00 -14.43
C SER A 36 -3.19 5.39 -13.83
N PRO A 37 -2.20 6.25 -14.13
CA PRO A 37 -2.21 7.65 -13.75
C PRO A 37 -3.51 8.34 -14.19
N GLY A 38 -4.15 9.08 -13.28
CA GLY A 38 -5.39 9.80 -13.57
C GLY A 38 -6.70 9.03 -13.32
N ALA A 39 -6.65 7.74 -12.97
CA ALA A 39 -7.82 7.00 -12.52
C ALA A 39 -8.37 7.58 -11.19
N SER A 40 -9.68 7.50 -10.99
CA SER A 40 -10.30 7.95 -9.74
C SER A 40 -10.22 6.88 -8.65
N VAL A 41 -9.95 7.29 -7.40
CA VAL A 41 -9.99 6.38 -6.25
C VAL A 41 -11.13 6.72 -5.33
N THR A 42 -11.88 5.69 -4.96
CA THR A 42 -12.94 5.78 -3.96
C THR A 42 -12.36 5.41 -2.60
N LEU A 43 -12.50 6.35 -1.67
CA LEU A 43 -12.20 6.20 -0.25
C LEU A 43 -13.53 6.00 0.49
N LYS A 44 -13.54 5.15 1.52
CA LYS A 44 -14.72 4.91 2.38
C LYS A 44 -14.31 4.93 3.84
N CYS A 45 -15.04 5.65 4.68
CA CYS A 45 -14.73 5.88 6.08
C CYS A 45 -15.84 5.29 6.95
N GLU A 46 -15.49 4.31 7.79
CA GLU A 46 -16.47 3.61 8.63
C GLU A 46 -16.23 3.94 10.11
N VAL A 47 -17.30 4.27 10.85
CA VAL A 47 -17.25 4.48 12.30
C VAL A 47 -17.92 3.29 12.97
N GLU A 48 -17.30 2.78 14.02
CA GLU A 48 -17.87 1.70 14.83
C GLU A 48 -19.21 2.15 15.44
N HIS A 49 -20.28 1.37 15.19
CA HIS A 49 -21.67 1.73 15.53
C HIS A 49 -22.20 2.97 14.78
N PRO A 50 -22.40 2.88 13.45
CA PRO A 50 -22.90 4.00 12.67
C PRO A 50 -24.27 4.45 13.19
N SER A 51 -24.40 5.75 13.45
CA SER A 51 -25.62 6.39 13.92
C SER A 51 -25.95 7.57 13.00
N ALA A 52 -27.21 8.01 12.98
CA ALA A 52 -27.58 9.20 12.23
C ALA A 52 -26.81 10.45 12.72
N GLY A 53 -26.48 11.36 11.79
CA GLY A 53 -25.86 12.65 12.10
C GLY A 53 -24.33 12.68 12.09
N TRP A 54 -23.66 11.61 11.64
CA TRP A 54 -22.23 11.68 11.33
C TRP A 54 -21.97 12.48 10.07
N ARG A 55 -20.95 13.34 10.13
CA ARG A 55 -20.36 14.00 8.97
C ARG A 55 -18.91 13.60 8.84
N PHE A 56 -18.50 13.22 7.65
CA PHE A 56 -17.17 12.73 7.33
C PHE A 56 -16.31 13.84 6.74
N TYR A 57 -15.08 13.91 7.23
CA TYR A 57 -14.07 14.89 6.86
C TYR A 57 -12.87 14.12 6.31
N TRP A 58 -12.39 14.54 5.15
CA TRP A 58 -11.39 13.86 4.34
C TRP A 58 -10.15 14.73 4.19
N TYR A 59 -8.99 14.14 4.41
CA TYR A 59 -7.73 14.84 4.36
C TYR A 59 -6.69 14.06 3.57
N LYS A 60 -5.81 14.80 2.90
CA LYS A 60 -4.57 14.29 2.33
C LYS A 60 -3.48 14.36 3.40
N ALA A 61 -2.76 13.25 3.58
CA ALA A 61 -1.59 13.20 4.43
C ALA A 61 -0.38 13.73 3.66
N VAL A 62 0.30 14.71 4.24
CA VAL A 62 1.51 15.32 3.69
C VAL A 62 2.67 15.06 4.65
N PRO A 63 3.83 14.57 4.17
CA PRO A 63 5.03 14.48 4.99
C PRO A 63 5.34 15.86 5.56
N ASP A 64 5.14 16.04 6.86
CA ASP A 64 5.54 17.27 7.52
C ASP A 64 7.01 17.16 7.95
N GLY A 65 7.67 18.28 8.24
CA GLY A 65 9.03 18.30 8.78
C GLY A 65 9.23 17.42 10.04
N SER A 66 8.14 16.97 10.69
CA SER A 66 8.22 16.17 11.90
C SER A 66 8.64 14.73 11.56
N GLN A 67 9.55 14.20 12.37
CA GLN A 67 10.07 12.85 12.17
C GLN A 67 9.06 11.75 12.49
N ARG A 68 7.78 12.02 12.83
CA ARG A 68 6.86 10.97 13.30
C ARG A 68 5.42 11.07 12.80
N SER A 69 4.97 12.26 12.38
CA SER A 69 3.58 12.48 11.96
C SER A 69 3.50 12.87 10.48
N TYR A 70 2.27 12.97 10.01
CA TYR A 70 1.89 13.70 8.80
C TYR A 70 1.14 14.96 9.21
N SER A 71 1.26 16.01 8.39
CA SER A 71 0.28 17.08 8.37
C SER A 71 -0.92 16.65 7.52
N TYR A 72 -2.06 17.28 7.74
CA TYR A 72 -3.32 16.92 7.09
C TYR A 72 -3.90 18.13 6.37
N GLU A 73 -3.96 18.04 5.05
CA GLU A 73 -4.57 19.04 4.19
C GLU A 73 -5.99 18.61 3.83
N LEU A 74 -6.95 19.51 3.99
CA LEU A 74 -8.35 19.21 3.75
C LEU A 74 -8.62 19.01 2.25
N LEU A 75 -9.33 17.95 1.89
CA LEU A 75 -9.73 17.73 0.49
C LEU A 75 -10.86 18.69 0.06
N PRO A 76 -10.95 19.02 -1.25
CA PRO A 76 -11.99 19.89 -1.78
C PRO A 76 -13.40 19.40 -1.41
N GLY A 77 -14.29 20.32 -1.01
CA GLY A 77 -15.66 19.97 -0.62
C GLY A 77 -15.81 19.31 0.76
N SER A 78 -14.71 19.12 1.51
CA SER A 78 -14.75 18.48 2.83
C SER A 78 -14.85 19.44 4.03
N SER A 79 -14.94 20.76 3.82
CA SER A 79 -14.87 21.76 4.92
C SER A 79 -16.04 21.71 5.89
N ILE A 80 -17.23 21.38 5.39
CA ILE A 80 -18.47 21.29 6.19
C ILE A 80 -18.76 19.83 6.60
N GLY A 81 -17.96 18.88 6.09
CA GLY A 81 -18.18 17.44 6.20
C GLY A 81 -19.32 16.93 5.30
N THR A 82 -19.23 15.67 4.88
CA THR A 82 -20.24 15.00 4.04
C THR A 82 -21.04 13.99 4.85
N GLU A 83 -22.33 13.85 4.61
CA GLU A 83 -23.11 12.73 5.18
C GLU A 83 -22.76 11.40 4.51
N GLN A 84 -22.28 11.48 3.26
CA GLN A 84 -21.74 10.34 2.53
C GLN A 84 -20.43 9.87 3.20
N ASP A 85 -20.39 8.57 3.50
CA ASP A 85 -19.25 7.85 4.08
C ASP A 85 -18.18 7.49 3.02
N SER A 86 -18.37 7.91 1.78
CA SER A 86 -17.46 7.68 0.66
C SER A 86 -17.05 8.98 -0.05
N TYR A 87 -15.81 9.05 -0.50
CA TYR A 87 -15.25 10.20 -1.23
C TYR A 87 -14.43 9.74 -2.44
N ILE A 88 -14.63 10.39 -3.58
CA ILE A 88 -13.91 10.07 -4.82
C ILE A 88 -12.83 11.13 -5.07
N VAL A 89 -11.59 10.68 -5.15
CA VAL A 89 -10.44 11.50 -5.52
C VAL A 89 -10.19 11.36 -7.02
N HIS A 90 -10.14 12.49 -7.73
CA HIS A 90 -9.89 12.53 -9.17
C HIS A 90 -8.49 13.05 -9.49
N GLY A 91 -7.94 12.65 -10.64
CA GLY A 91 -6.77 13.29 -11.26
C GLY A 91 -5.45 13.14 -10.50
N GLN A 92 -5.33 12.14 -9.63
CA GLN A 92 -4.10 11.91 -8.89
C GLN A 92 -3.07 11.18 -9.78
N THR A 93 -1.85 11.71 -9.80
CA THR A 93 -0.75 11.23 -10.65
C THR A 93 0.36 10.55 -9.85
N HIS A 94 0.51 10.92 -8.58
CA HIS A 94 1.57 10.44 -7.70
C HIS A 94 1.00 9.70 -6.49
N THR A 95 1.84 8.91 -5.81
CA THR A 95 1.50 8.27 -4.54
C THR A 95 0.94 9.30 -3.56
N ALA A 96 -0.14 8.94 -2.86
CA ALA A 96 -0.77 9.83 -1.88
C ALA A 96 -1.27 9.04 -0.67
N GLY A 97 -1.16 9.65 0.51
CA GLY A 97 -1.78 9.17 1.74
C GLY A 97 -3.07 9.93 2.03
N TYR A 98 -4.07 9.25 2.58
CA TYR A 98 -5.34 9.83 2.99
C TYR A 98 -5.70 9.42 4.41
N VAL A 99 -6.44 10.29 5.10
CA VAL A 99 -7.08 10.01 6.39
C VAL A 99 -8.51 10.54 6.39
N CYS A 100 -9.34 9.97 7.25
CA CYS A 100 -10.68 10.48 7.52
C CYS A 100 -10.90 10.73 9.01
N LYS A 101 -11.84 11.63 9.29
CA LYS A 101 -12.43 11.90 10.61
C LYS A 101 -13.94 11.95 10.47
N ALA A 102 -14.67 11.64 11.52
CA ALA A 102 -16.10 11.91 11.59
C ALA A 102 -16.38 12.93 12.70
N GLY A 103 -17.45 13.70 12.54
CA GLY A 103 -17.91 14.67 13.54
C GLY A 103 -19.44 14.68 13.61
N ARG A 104 -19.98 15.01 14.79
CA ARG A 104 -21.43 15.16 15.00
C ARG A 104 -21.74 16.17 16.10
N GLY A 105 -22.97 16.71 16.10
CA GLY A 105 -23.46 17.64 17.12
C GLY A 105 -23.13 19.12 16.85
N ASP A 106 -23.66 20.00 17.70
CA ASP A 106 -23.40 21.44 17.70
C ASP A 106 -23.13 21.91 19.15
N PRO A 107 -21.87 22.23 19.52
CA PRO A 107 -20.67 22.25 18.68
C PRO A 107 -20.23 20.83 18.26
N VAL A 108 -19.51 20.74 17.13
CA VAL A 108 -19.10 19.47 16.53
C VAL A 108 -18.10 18.73 17.43
N ILE A 109 -18.46 17.50 17.82
CA ILE A 109 -17.58 16.55 18.51
C ILE A 109 -16.97 15.60 17.49
N TYR A 110 -15.64 15.61 17.40
CA TYR A 110 -14.89 14.82 16.43
C TYR A 110 -14.41 13.48 17.01
N THR A 111 -14.33 12.48 16.14
CA THR A 111 -13.62 11.21 16.35
C THR A 111 -12.11 11.42 16.35
N GLU A 112 -11.36 10.36 16.70
CA GLU A 112 -9.94 10.29 16.37
C GLU A 112 -9.72 10.30 14.84
N THR A 113 -8.49 10.62 14.41
CA THR A 113 -8.09 10.46 13.00
C THR A 113 -7.95 8.96 12.67
N SER A 114 -8.43 8.54 11.50
CA SER A 114 -8.15 7.20 10.99
C SER A 114 -6.65 6.95 10.86
N ARG A 115 -6.25 5.68 10.73
CA ARG A 115 -4.89 5.37 10.24
C ARG A 115 -4.75 5.87 8.80
N THR A 116 -3.53 6.25 8.41
CA THR A 116 -3.24 6.69 7.05
C THR A 116 -3.38 5.52 6.09
N LYS A 117 -4.18 5.72 5.04
CA LYS A 117 -4.30 4.77 3.93
C LYS A 117 -3.57 5.35 2.72
N PHE A 118 -2.57 4.62 2.24
CA PHE A 118 -1.83 4.99 1.05
C PHE A 118 -2.45 4.39 -0.21
N VAL A 119 -2.40 5.19 -1.27
CA VAL A 119 -2.72 4.80 -2.64
C VAL A 119 -1.46 4.99 -3.45
N TRP A 120 -0.91 3.88 -3.95
CA TRP A 120 0.39 3.87 -4.62
C TRP A 120 0.23 4.17 -6.11
N SER A 121 1.11 5.02 -6.64
CA SER A 121 1.18 5.25 -8.08
C SER A 121 2.04 4.18 -8.76
N GLY A 122 1.58 3.73 -9.93
CA GLY A 122 2.35 2.89 -10.86
C GLY A 122 3.21 3.70 -11.84
N ASP A 123 3.40 5.00 -11.62
CA ASP A 123 4.26 5.83 -12.48
C ASP A 123 5.70 5.30 -12.50
N VAL A 124 6.25 5.15 -13.71
CA VAL A 124 7.60 4.65 -13.98
C VAL A 124 8.66 5.73 -13.76
N ARG A 125 8.28 7.01 -13.82
CA ARG A 125 9.20 8.15 -13.65
C ARG A 125 8.69 9.12 -12.59
N PRO A 126 8.49 8.65 -11.34
CA PRO A 126 8.02 9.52 -10.28
C PRO A 126 9.09 10.59 -9.97
N SER A 127 8.65 11.78 -9.53
CA SER A 127 9.54 12.86 -9.04
C SER A 127 10.47 12.42 -7.92
N ALA A 128 10.03 11.43 -7.13
CA ALA A 128 10.78 10.74 -6.11
C ALA A 128 10.77 9.24 -6.41
N SER A 129 11.92 8.59 -6.41
CA SER A 129 12.05 7.15 -6.64
C SER A 129 12.76 6.46 -5.48
N LEU A 130 12.40 5.21 -5.25
CA LEU A 130 13.04 4.31 -4.31
C LEU A 130 13.64 3.14 -5.08
N THR A 131 14.94 2.93 -4.88
CA THR A 131 15.70 1.81 -5.44
C THR A 131 16.17 0.88 -4.31
N VAL A 132 16.30 -0.41 -4.63
CA VAL A 132 16.76 -1.44 -3.69
C VAL A 132 18.08 -1.97 -4.20
N SER A 133 19.07 -2.06 -3.31
CA SER A 133 20.33 -2.73 -3.59
C SER A 133 20.56 -3.82 -2.56
N PRO A 134 20.80 -5.07 -2.99
CA PRO A 134 20.71 -5.56 -4.39
C PRO A 134 19.27 -5.59 -4.94
N ASP A 135 19.10 -5.35 -6.25
CA ASP A 135 17.79 -5.21 -6.93
C ASP A 135 17.02 -6.53 -7.04
N ARG A 136 16.38 -6.94 -5.95
CA ARG A 136 15.49 -8.11 -5.91
C ARG A 136 14.43 -7.96 -4.83
N ALA A 137 13.28 -8.61 -5.02
CA ALA A 137 12.16 -8.54 -4.08
C ALA A 137 12.33 -9.47 -2.86
N GLN A 138 13.10 -10.55 -3.00
CA GLN A 138 13.32 -11.52 -1.93
C GLN A 138 14.76 -11.51 -1.44
N HIS A 139 14.93 -11.54 -0.12
CA HIS A 139 16.24 -11.57 0.52
C HIS A 139 16.27 -12.61 1.64
N PHE A 140 17.46 -13.11 1.95
CA PHE A 140 17.65 -13.84 3.19
C PHE A 140 17.78 -12.88 4.36
N ASN A 141 17.42 -13.32 5.57
CA ASN A 141 17.66 -12.54 6.79
C ASN A 141 19.14 -12.15 6.99
N SER A 142 20.08 -12.95 6.47
CA SER A 142 21.51 -12.61 6.50
C SER A 142 21.96 -11.55 5.49
N ASP A 143 21.11 -11.18 4.53
CA ASP A 143 21.51 -10.29 3.44
C ASP A 143 21.63 -8.85 3.92
N SER A 144 22.65 -8.16 3.45
CA SER A 144 22.74 -6.70 3.57
C SER A 144 21.88 -6.06 2.49
N VAL A 145 20.89 -5.26 2.89
CA VAL A 145 19.96 -4.56 1.99
C VAL A 145 20.05 -3.08 2.25
N SER A 146 20.11 -2.28 1.18
CA SER A 146 20.05 -0.83 1.24
C SER A 146 18.95 -0.30 0.33
N LEU A 147 18.25 0.72 0.82
CA LEU A 147 17.15 1.41 0.16
C LEU A 147 17.62 2.83 -0.14
N SER A 148 17.65 3.23 -1.41
CA SER A 148 18.15 4.54 -1.82
C SER A 148 17.05 5.37 -2.45
N CYS A 149 16.85 6.58 -1.92
CA CYS A 149 15.92 7.56 -2.45
C CYS A 149 16.63 8.46 -3.47
N GLU A 150 15.97 8.70 -4.60
CA GLU A 150 16.45 9.59 -5.66
C GLU A 150 15.32 10.54 -6.07
N GLY A 151 15.66 11.75 -6.53
CA GLY A 151 14.69 12.77 -6.92
C GLY A 151 15.17 14.18 -6.62
N ASN A 152 14.29 15.15 -6.80
CA ASN A 152 14.61 16.56 -6.59
C ASN A 152 14.43 16.99 -5.13
N SER A 153 15.13 16.32 -4.21
CA SER A 153 15.14 16.68 -2.79
C SER A 153 16.48 16.40 -2.13
N THR A 154 16.83 17.23 -1.15
CA THR A 154 18.01 17.03 -0.29
C THR A 154 17.66 16.34 1.03
N GLU A 155 16.37 16.26 1.35
CA GLU A 155 15.86 15.65 2.58
C GLU A 155 15.03 14.43 2.25
N TRP A 156 15.45 13.28 2.76
CA TRP A 156 14.82 12.00 2.49
C TRP A 156 14.55 11.23 3.76
N ARG A 157 13.42 10.53 3.78
CA ARG A 157 13.07 9.60 4.85
C ARG A 157 12.57 8.32 4.22
N VAL A 158 13.07 7.19 4.70
CA VAL A 158 12.54 5.89 4.31
C VAL A 158 11.57 5.42 5.38
N ARG A 159 10.37 5.06 4.94
CA ARG A 159 9.28 4.55 5.77
C ARG A 159 8.96 3.13 5.42
N ARG A 160 8.24 2.48 6.32
CA ARG A 160 7.82 1.10 6.16
C ARG A 160 6.47 0.82 6.82
N PHE A 161 5.66 0.00 6.17
CA PHE A 161 4.61 -0.80 6.81
C PHE A 161 5.09 -2.24 6.93
N ASP A 162 5.08 -2.77 8.15
CA ASP A 162 5.27 -4.20 8.37
C ASP A 162 3.97 -4.99 8.14
N GLU A 163 4.03 -6.31 8.33
CA GLU A 163 2.86 -7.21 8.19
C GLU A 163 1.69 -6.84 9.12
N SER A 164 1.96 -6.16 10.23
CA SER A 164 0.93 -5.69 11.18
C SER A 164 0.34 -4.32 10.77
N ASN A 165 0.73 -3.79 9.61
CA ASN A 165 0.45 -2.43 9.14
C ASN A 165 0.94 -1.36 10.12
N TYR A 166 2.02 -1.63 10.84
CA TYR A 166 2.66 -0.64 11.70
C TYR A 166 3.58 0.27 10.89
N LEU A 167 3.33 1.58 10.96
CA LEU A 167 4.14 2.59 10.30
C LEU A 167 5.40 2.87 11.12
N SER A 168 6.57 2.69 10.50
CA SER A 168 7.87 2.92 11.14
C SER A 168 8.86 3.63 10.22
N HIS A 169 9.96 4.11 10.79
CA HIS A 169 11.03 4.81 10.07
C HIS A 169 12.27 3.96 9.99
N CYS A 170 13.12 4.25 8.99
CA CYS A 170 14.42 3.58 8.87
C CYS A 170 15.20 3.54 10.18
N SER A 171 15.25 4.62 10.96
CA SER A 171 15.99 4.66 12.23
C SER A 171 15.54 3.64 13.28
N ASP A 172 14.33 3.07 13.16
CA ASP A 172 13.80 2.05 14.07
C ASP A 172 14.34 0.64 13.73
N TRP A 173 14.70 0.38 12.47
CA TRP A 173 15.05 -0.95 11.95
C TRP A 173 16.31 -0.97 11.07
N GLY A 174 17.00 0.16 10.95
CA GLY A 174 18.13 0.38 10.07
C GLY A 174 18.83 1.71 10.37
N ARG A 175 19.70 2.13 9.45
CA ARG A 175 20.49 3.36 9.56
C ARG A 175 20.38 4.20 8.30
N MET A 176 19.87 5.42 8.46
CA MET A 176 19.90 6.45 7.41
C MET A 176 21.31 7.05 7.27
N THR A 177 21.78 7.18 6.04
CA THR A 177 23.00 7.88 5.62
C THR A 177 22.68 8.68 4.36
N GLY A 178 22.45 9.99 4.50
CA GLY A 178 21.98 10.82 3.39
C GLY A 178 20.61 10.34 2.88
N SER A 179 20.51 10.02 1.59
CA SER A 179 19.30 9.48 0.97
C SER A 179 19.18 7.95 1.03
N THR A 180 20.12 7.27 1.69
CA THR A 180 20.15 5.79 1.73
C THR A 180 19.88 5.26 3.13
N CYS A 181 18.94 4.32 3.24
CA CYS A 181 18.65 3.55 4.44
C CYS A 181 19.29 2.15 4.34
N ASN A 182 20.15 1.79 5.28
CA ASN A 182 20.72 0.45 5.39
C ASN A 182 19.93 -0.37 6.41
N ILE A 183 19.35 -1.49 5.98
CA ILE A 183 18.52 -2.35 6.85
C ILE A 183 19.44 -3.18 7.75
N TYR A 184 19.13 -3.27 9.04
CA TYR A 184 19.85 -4.21 9.93
C TYR A 184 19.48 -5.65 9.61
N SER A 185 20.47 -6.55 9.61
CA SER A 185 20.30 -7.98 9.28
C SER A 185 19.40 -8.77 10.25
N TYR A 186 19.14 -8.26 11.45
CA TYR A 186 18.26 -8.92 12.43
C TYR A 186 16.81 -8.38 12.42
N GLY A 187 16.53 -7.30 11.69
CA GLY A 187 15.19 -6.69 11.54
C GLY A 187 14.48 -6.79 10.17
N PRO A 188 14.92 -7.59 9.18
CA PRO A 188 14.19 -7.69 7.93
C PRO A 188 12.94 -8.56 8.18
N SER A 189 11.80 -7.90 8.24
CA SER A 189 10.47 -8.52 8.18
C SER A 189 9.86 -8.19 6.83
N ASN A 190 8.96 -9.04 6.35
CA ASN A 190 8.20 -8.74 5.14
C ASN A 190 7.53 -7.39 5.31
N ALA A 191 7.75 -6.50 4.34
CA ALA A 191 7.31 -5.14 4.50
C ALA A 191 7.31 -4.36 3.19
N VAL A 192 6.50 -3.31 3.20
CA VAL A 192 6.34 -2.36 2.11
C VAL A 192 7.09 -1.09 2.46
N TYR A 193 7.97 -0.65 1.56
CA TYR A 193 8.86 0.50 1.77
C TYR A 193 8.58 1.60 0.74
N TRP A 194 8.81 2.85 1.13
CA TRP A 194 8.77 4.02 0.26
C TRP A 194 9.65 5.14 0.84
N CYS A 195 9.96 6.13 0.00
CA CYS A 195 10.64 7.35 0.38
C CYS A 195 9.64 8.51 0.51
N GLU A 196 9.92 9.39 1.46
CA GLU A 196 9.27 10.69 1.65
C GLU A 196 10.32 11.78 1.45
N SER A 197 10.02 12.76 0.60
CA SER A 197 10.87 13.93 0.41
C SER A 197 10.53 15.03 1.42
N GLY A 198 11.48 15.92 1.70
CA GLY A 198 11.22 17.12 2.50
C GLY A 198 10.22 18.10 1.84
N SER A 199 10.00 17.98 0.53
CA SER A 199 8.99 18.74 -0.22
C SER A 199 7.57 18.16 -0.11
N GLY A 200 7.39 17.06 0.62
CA GLY A 200 6.08 16.43 0.83
C GLY A 200 5.66 15.45 -0.27
N GLU A 201 6.61 14.95 -1.06
CA GLU A 201 6.37 13.95 -2.11
C GLU A 201 6.62 12.54 -1.61
N PHE A 202 5.88 11.57 -2.17
CA PHE A 202 6.03 10.15 -1.90
C PHE A 202 6.59 9.45 -3.14
N SER A 203 7.53 8.52 -2.96
CA SER A 203 8.07 7.75 -4.07
C SER A 203 7.14 6.61 -4.53
N ASN A 204 7.61 5.84 -5.51
CA ASN A 204 7.11 4.48 -5.72
C ASN A 204 7.28 3.63 -4.45
N THR A 205 6.53 2.54 -4.39
CA THR A 205 6.65 1.56 -3.32
C THR A 205 7.38 0.30 -3.77
N VAL A 206 8.05 -0.38 -2.85
CA VAL A 206 8.68 -1.69 -3.07
C VAL A 206 8.26 -2.63 -1.95
N ASN A 207 7.92 -3.88 -2.32
CA ASN A 207 7.62 -4.93 -1.37
C ASN A 207 8.83 -5.87 -1.26
N ILE A 208 9.39 -5.97 -0.05
CA ILE A 208 10.51 -6.85 0.23
C ILE A 208 10.03 -7.99 1.11
N THR A 209 10.26 -9.21 0.65
CA THR A 209 10.01 -10.44 1.40
C THR A 209 11.32 -11.02 1.92
N VAL A 210 11.32 -11.45 3.17
CA VAL A 210 12.50 -11.92 3.86
C VAL A 210 12.29 -13.39 4.19
N GLN A 211 13.19 -14.22 3.69
CA GLN A 211 13.17 -15.65 3.92
C GLN A 211 14.14 -16.03 5.02
N ASN A 212 13.63 -16.81 5.98
CA ASN A 212 14.46 -17.38 7.02
C ASN A 212 15.27 -18.54 6.43
N TYR A 213 16.59 -18.40 6.53
CA TYR A 213 17.58 -19.38 6.09
C TYR A 213 17.28 -20.81 6.59
N TYR A 214 16.91 -21.00 7.85
CA TYR A 214 16.78 -22.32 8.47
C TYR A 214 15.53 -23.08 8.02
N THR A 215 14.49 -22.38 7.57
CA THR A 215 13.19 -23.00 7.26
C THR A 215 13.03 -23.27 5.77
N HIS A 216 13.26 -22.27 4.92
CA HIS A 216 13.01 -22.37 3.49
C HIS A 216 14.32 -22.46 2.69
N GLY A 217 15.30 -21.62 3.02
CA GLY A 217 16.65 -21.64 2.45
C GLY A 217 16.75 -21.30 0.95
N ILE A 218 15.62 -21.06 0.28
CA ILE A 218 15.49 -20.78 -1.15
C ILE A 218 14.74 -19.46 -1.40
N ILE A 219 15.21 -18.65 -2.34
CA ILE A 219 14.56 -17.40 -2.76
C ILE A 219 14.49 -17.31 -4.28
N LEU A 220 13.48 -16.57 -4.76
CA LEU A 220 13.40 -16.13 -6.14
C LEU A 220 14.10 -14.77 -6.28
N LEU A 221 15.03 -14.67 -7.23
CA LEU A 221 15.65 -13.42 -7.66
C LEU A 221 14.74 -12.78 -8.73
N SER A 222 13.71 -12.07 -8.28
CA SER A 222 12.83 -11.27 -9.14
C SER A 222 13.06 -9.78 -8.91
N PRO A 223 12.94 -8.91 -9.93
CA PRO A 223 13.07 -7.46 -9.77
C PRO A 223 12.01 -6.91 -8.79
N VAL A 224 12.34 -5.83 -8.08
CA VAL A 224 11.37 -5.13 -7.20
C VAL A 224 10.48 -4.16 -7.98
N ARG A 225 10.91 -3.71 -9.16
CA ARG A 225 10.18 -2.75 -9.98
C ARG A 225 9.53 -3.44 -11.19
N PRO A 226 8.43 -2.87 -11.73
CA PRO A 226 7.87 -3.31 -13.00
C PRO A 226 8.91 -3.31 -14.11
N VAL A 227 8.82 -4.26 -15.03
CA VAL A 227 9.70 -4.37 -16.19
C VAL A 227 9.02 -3.77 -17.42
N THR A 228 9.74 -2.98 -18.22
CA THR A 228 9.17 -2.39 -19.43
C THR A 228 8.93 -3.45 -20.49
N GLU A 229 7.79 -3.38 -21.20
CA GLU A 229 7.54 -4.26 -22.35
C GLU A 229 8.63 -4.11 -23.42
N GLY A 230 9.05 -5.24 -23.99
CA GLY A 230 10.14 -5.33 -24.95
C GLY A 230 11.54 -5.39 -24.33
N GLU A 231 11.71 -5.08 -23.04
CA GLU A 231 12.97 -5.32 -22.33
C GLU A 231 13.13 -6.80 -21.96
N SER A 232 14.38 -7.22 -21.72
CA SER A 232 14.69 -8.55 -21.22
C SER A 232 14.76 -8.56 -19.70
N VAL A 233 14.21 -9.59 -19.05
CA VAL A 233 14.38 -9.84 -17.62
C VAL A 233 14.91 -11.24 -17.37
N THR A 234 15.81 -11.34 -16.39
CA THR A 234 16.32 -12.62 -15.90
C THR A 234 15.83 -12.85 -14.49
N LEU A 235 15.00 -13.88 -14.31
CA LEU A 235 14.63 -14.39 -13.00
C LEU A 235 15.63 -15.47 -12.60
N GLY A 236 16.13 -15.41 -11.37
CA GLY A 236 17.05 -16.42 -10.84
C GLY A 236 16.43 -17.19 -9.69
N CYS A 237 16.96 -18.37 -9.40
CA CYS A 237 16.69 -19.06 -8.15
C CYS A 237 17.98 -19.11 -7.34
N LYS A 238 17.90 -18.91 -6.02
CA LYS A 238 19.08 -18.95 -5.16
C LYS A 238 18.81 -19.76 -3.91
N LEU A 239 19.66 -20.74 -3.67
CA LEU A 239 19.75 -21.50 -2.42
C LEU A 239 20.94 -20.98 -1.61
N LYS A 240 20.81 -20.92 -0.29
CA LYS A 240 21.90 -20.37 0.56
C LYS A 240 23.11 -21.31 0.69
N THR A 241 22.88 -22.63 0.71
CA THR A 241 23.87 -23.63 1.19
C THR A 241 24.49 -24.49 0.11
N GLU A 242 23.88 -24.61 -1.07
CA GLU A 242 24.33 -25.55 -2.11
C GLU A 242 24.20 -24.93 -3.50
N HIS A 243 24.95 -25.48 -4.45
CA HIS A 243 24.74 -25.20 -5.86
C HIS A 243 23.44 -25.86 -6.33
N LEU A 244 22.60 -25.07 -6.98
CA LEU A 244 21.36 -25.56 -7.59
C LEU A 244 21.70 -26.45 -8.79
N SER A 245 21.28 -27.71 -8.75
CA SER A 245 21.51 -28.70 -9.82
C SER A 245 20.31 -28.84 -10.77
N SER A 246 19.09 -28.74 -10.22
CA SER A 246 17.86 -28.68 -11.01
C SER A 246 16.88 -27.67 -10.41
N VAL A 247 16.37 -26.77 -11.25
CA VAL A 247 15.44 -25.71 -10.88
C VAL A 247 14.21 -25.77 -11.75
N PHE A 248 13.05 -25.62 -11.11
CA PHE A 248 11.75 -25.52 -11.75
C PHE A 248 11.20 -24.11 -11.52
N PHE A 249 10.79 -23.43 -12.58
CA PHE A 249 10.11 -22.14 -12.48
C PHE A 249 8.64 -22.29 -12.79
N TYR A 250 7.81 -21.61 -12.01
CA TYR A 250 6.37 -21.57 -12.17
C TYR A 250 5.90 -20.13 -12.34
N GLN A 251 4.92 -19.91 -13.23
CA GLN A 251 4.16 -18.68 -13.36
C GLN A 251 2.69 -19.01 -13.14
N ASN A 252 2.03 -18.34 -12.20
CA ASN A 252 0.64 -18.59 -11.82
C ASN A 252 0.38 -20.09 -11.58
N ASP A 253 1.29 -20.72 -10.84
CA ASP A 253 1.32 -22.15 -10.51
C ASP A 253 1.48 -23.13 -11.69
N LYS A 254 1.69 -22.63 -12.91
CA LYS A 254 2.00 -23.44 -14.09
C LYS A 254 3.51 -23.53 -14.29
N LEU A 255 4.02 -24.73 -14.53
CA LEU A 255 5.43 -24.97 -14.80
C LEU A 255 5.81 -24.38 -16.17
N ILE A 256 6.78 -23.46 -16.18
CA ILE A 256 7.25 -22.77 -17.40
C ILE A 256 8.67 -23.13 -17.79
N GLN A 257 9.50 -23.56 -16.85
CA GLN A 257 10.85 -24.06 -17.12
C GLN A 257 11.19 -25.20 -16.18
N ASN A 258 11.81 -26.25 -16.72
CA ASN A 258 12.41 -27.33 -15.97
C ASN A 258 13.83 -27.61 -16.49
N GLY A 259 14.72 -28.09 -15.62
CA GLY A 259 16.06 -28.54 -16.02
C GLY A 259 17.18 -28.01 -15.13
N SER A 260 18.38 -27.93 -15.69
CA SER A 260 19.61 -27.50 -14.99
C SER A 260 19.84 -25.98 -15.03
N ARG A 261 19.01 -25.24 -15.78
CA ARG A 261 19.11 -23.77 -15.86
C ARG A 261 18.63 -23.14 -14.56
N VAL A 262 19.55 -22.50 -13.85
CA VAL A 262 19.29 -21.79 -12.58
C VAL A 262 18.55 -20.47 -12.79
N GLU A 263 18.58 -19.97 -14.02
CA GLU A 263 17.96 -18.71 -14.45
C GLU A 263 16.90 -18.97 -15.52
N LEU A 264 15.86 -18.15 -15.49
CA LEU A 264 14.81 -18.03 -16.50
C LEU A 264 14.97 -16.67 -17.17
N ASN A 265 15.24 -16.67 -18.47
CA ASN A 265 15.42 -15.45 -19.26
C ASN A 265 14.18 -15.24 -20.13
N ILE A 266 13.51 -14.11 -19.95
CA ILE A 266 12.43 -13.62 -20.80
C ILE A 266 13.05 -12.50 -21.64
N SER A 267 13.32 -12.78 -22.92
CA SER A 267 14.10 -11.87 -23.77
C SER A 267 13.35 -10.62 -24.20
N ALA A 268 12.02 -10.69 -24.27
CA ALA A 268 11.15 -9.59 -24.65
C ALA A 268 9.85 -9.70 -23.84
N VAL A 269 9.77 -8.91 -22.77
CA VAL A 269 8.64 -8.92 -21.83
C VAL A 269 7.37 -8.39 -22.50
N SER A 270 6.25 -9.03 -22.19
CA SER A 270 4.91 -8.68 -22.67
C SER A 270 3.89 -8.71 -21.53
N GLN A 271 2.68 -8.18 -21.76
CA GLN A 271 1.56 -8.32 -20.81
C GLN A 271 1.28 -9.76 -20.36
N SER A 272 1.56 -10.77 -21.21
CA SER A 272 1.34 -12.18 -20.85
C SER A 272 2.36 -12.74 -19.84
N ASP A 273 3.48 -12.03 -19.65
CA ASP A 273 4.50 -12.36 -18.66
C ASP A 273 4.16 -11.79 -17.27
N GLU A 274 3.05 -11.06 -17.10
CA GLU A 274 2.59 -10.68 -15.77
C GLU A 274 2.10 -11.88 -14.97
N GLY A 275 2.47 -11.95 -13.69
CA GLY A 275 2.00 -13.04 -12.84
C GLY A 275 2.80 -13.27 -11.57
N PHE A 276 2.35 -14.27 -10.81
CA PHE A 276 3.07 -14.77 -9.64
C PHE A 276 4.11 -15.82 -10.05
N TYR A 277 5.38 -15.47 -9.87
CA TYR A 277 6.51 -16.36 -10.11
C TYR A 277 7.00 -17.01 -8.82
N LYS A 278 7.42 -18.28 -8.91
CA LYS A 278 8.15 -19.00 -7.85
C LYS A 278 9.12 -19.99 -8.45
N CYS A 279 10.20 -20.29 -7.73
CA CYS A 279 11.12 -21.34 -8.11
C CYS A 279 11.12 -22.50 -7.08
N GLN A 280 11.45 -23.70 -7.56
CA GLN A 280 11.57 -24.89 -6.74
C GLN A 280 12.87 -25.62 -7.07
N SER A 281 13.54 -26.14 -6.06
CA SER A 281 14.70 -27.00 -6.21
C SER A 281 14.82 -27.96 -5.04
N SER A 282 15.17 -29.23 -5.30
CA SER A 282 15.38 -30.27 -4.28
C SER A 282 14.26 -30.34 -3.22
N GLY A 283 12.99 -30.21 -3.65
CA GLY A 283 11.82 -30.24 -2.77
C GLY A 283 11.52 -28.95 -2.01
N ARG A 284 12.39 -27.93 -2.07
CA ARG A 284 12.18 -26.60 -1.46
C ARG A 284 11.54 -25.64 -2.47
N VAL A 285 10.58 -24.84 -2.04
CA VAL A 285 9.84 -23.88 -2.87
C VAL A 285 10.04 -22.47 -2.32
N SER A 286 10.36 -21.51 -3.18
CA SER A 286 10.46 -20.10 -2.80
C SER A 286 9.09 -19.49 -2.52
N ALA A 287 9.06 -18.37 -1.81
CA ALA A 287 7.87 -17.53 -1.80
C ALA A 287 7.50 -17.09 -3.23
N GLN A 288 6.22 -16.86 -3.46
CA GLN A 288 5.74 -16.25 -4.70
C GLN A 288 6.11 -14.76 -4.73
N SER A 289 6.44 -14.27 -5.92
CA SER A 289 6.68 -12.85 -6.18
C SER A 289 5.86 -12.42 -7.40
N TRP A 290 5.16 -11.30 -7.30
CA TRP A 290 4.44 -10.74 -8.45
C TRP A 290 5.41 -9.98 -9.34
N MET A 291 5.52 -10.39 -10.60
CA MET A 291 6.18 -9.61 -11.64
C MET A 291 5.12 -8.86 -12.42
N SER A 292 5.25 -7.53 -12.44
CA SER A 292 4.42 -6.63 -13.24
C SER A 292 5.19 -6.16 -14.46
N THR A 293 4.46 -5.85 -15.51
CA THR A 293 5.02 -5.28 -16.74
C THR A 293 4.40 -3.92 -17.00
N TYR A 294 5.13 -3.09 -17.73
CA TYR A 294 4.67 -1.78 -18.11
C TYR A 294 4.65 -1.67 -19.63
N GLY A 295 3.45 -1.63 -20.20
CA GLY A 295 3.25 -1.36 -21.61
C GLY A 295 3.27 0.14 -21.93
N PRO A 296 3.75 0.55 -23.12
CA PRO A 296 3.55 1.91 -23.57
C PRO A 296 2.04 2.19 -23.60
N ILE A 297 1.64 3.38 -23.14
CA ILE A 297 0.26 3.87 -23.31
C ILE A 297 0.04 4.00 -24.82
N VAL A 298 -0.48 2.95 -25.45
CA VAL A 298 -1.01 3.08 -26.80
C VAL A 298 -2.27 3.91 -26.61
N PHE A 299 -2.23 5.17 -27.00
CA PHE A 299 -3.45 5.94 -27.29
C PHE A 299 -4.17 5.26 -28.46
N GLN A 300 -4.78 4.11 -28.21
CA GLN A 300 -5.83 3.62 -29.08
C GLN A 300 -6.98 4.59 -28.85
N GLY A 301 -7.21 5.47 -29.83
CA GLY A 301 -8.41 6.29 -29.88
C GLY A 301 -9.63 5.38 -29.93
N TYR A 302 -10.11 4.96 -28.76
CA TYR A 302 -11.38 4.28 -28.64
C TYR A 302 -12.48 5.34 -28.71
N SER A 303 -12.99 5.52 -29.92
CA SER A 303 -14.42 5.78 -30.10
C SER A 303 -15.21 4.78 -29.25
N ASN A 304 -16.10 5.29 -28.40
CA ASN A 304 -16.97 4.53 -27.51
C ASN A 304 -17.56 3.28 -28.19
N PRO A 305 -17.48 2.12 -27.51
CA PRO A 305 -18.55 1.15 -27.54
C PRO A 305 -19.04 0.94 -26.09
N LEU A 306 -20.31 1.29 -25.88
CA LEU A 306 -21.10 0.76 -24.78
C LEU A 306 -21.02 -0.77 -24.83
N ALA A 307 -20.44 -1.41 -23.81
CA ALA A 307 -20.66 -2.84 -23.56
C ALA A 307 -20.39 -3.18 -22.09
N ALA A 308 -21.37 -3.86 -21.51
CA ALA A 308 -21.49 -4.27 -20.13
C ALA A 308 -20.40 -5.26 -19.68
N PHE A 309 -20.05 -5.21 -18.39
CA PHE A 309 -19.54 -6.37 -17.66
C PHE A 309 -20.44 -6.67 -16.44
N PRO A 310 -20.69 -7.96 -16.14
CA PRO A 310 -21.70 -8.38 -15.18
C PRO A 310 -21.16 -8.41 -13.75
N LEU A 311 -22.09 -8.20 -12.82
CA LEU A 311 -21.94 -8.38 -11.38
C LEU A 311 -21.52 -9.81 -11.04
N LEU A 312 -20.58 -9.96 -10.10
CA LEU A 312 -20.45 -11.17 -9.29
C LEU A 312 -20.61 -10.79 -7.82
N GLN A 313 -21.80 -11.11 -7.29
CA GLN A 313 -22.02 -11.39 -5.88
C GLN A 313 -21.51 -12.81 -5.58
N VAL A 314 -20.73 -12.95 -4.51
CA VAL A 314 -21.00 -13.90 -3.42
C VAL A 314 -20.57 -13.23 -2.12
#